data_AF-A0A834B7G7-F1
#
_entry.id   AF-A0A834B7G7-F1
#
_cell.length_a   1.000
_cell.length_b   1.000
_cell.length_c   1.000
_cell.angle_alpha   90.00
_cell.angle_beta   90.00
_cell.angle_gamma   90.00
#
_symmetry.space_group_name_H-M   'P 1'
#
loop_
_entity.id
_entity.type
_entity.pdbx_description
1 polymer ?
#
loop_
_entity_poly.entity_id
_entity_poly.type
_entity_poly.pdbx_seq_one_letter_code
_entity_poly.pdbx_strand_id
1 'polypeptide(L)'
;MLKRAHDCRKTAENAAKALLLKLDGSCGGAFAVAGCSVQPWESLSSNSHTSTTSSTASSCDTEFTKEDEQRLKDYIQQLKNDRAAVKLTMLELESIHIDPLSYDVKPRGDSQRLDLENAVLMQELMAMKEEMAELKAQLYLLEKEKKALELKLSTREAQEQAYLVHIEHLKSEVEEHKEQRMRSLSSTSSGGKDKSGKDCADAASPALSLAELRTTHSDSELAAEFANAIRREKKLKARVQELVSALERLTKSSEIRHQQSAEFVNDLKRANSNLVAAYEKAKKKHQNKLKKLESQMMAMVERHETQVRMLKQRIALLEEENSRPHTNETSL
;
A
#
# COMPACT_ATOMS: atom_id res chain seq x y z
N MET A 1 49.00 -20.85 37.62
CA MET A 1 48.38 -20.66 36.30
C MET A 1 46.84 -20.64 36.39
N LEU A 2 46.17 -21.65 36.96
CA LEU A 2 44.70 -21.69 37.06
C LEU A 2 44.07 -20.49 37.82
N LYS A 3 44.65 -20.08 38.94
CA LYS A 3 44.14 -18.94 39.73
C LYS A 3 44.13 -17.64 38.92
N ARG A 4 45.23 -17.35 38.23
CA ARG A 4 45.36 -16.19 37.32
C ARG A 4 44.33 -16.25 36.18
N ALA A 5 44.09 -17.42 35.59
CA ALA A 5 43.09 -17.58 34.52
C ALA A 5 41.66 -17.35 35.03
N HIS A 6 41.35 -17.81 36.25
CA HIS A 6 40.06 -17.57 36.89
C HIS A 6 39.84 -16.08 37.21
N ASP A 7 40.87 -15.41 37.74
CA ASP A 7 40.81 -13.98 38.05
C ASP A 7 40.65 -13.13 36.78
N CYS A 8 41.33 -13.49 35.69
CA CYS A 8 41.14 -12.85 34.38
C CYS A 8 39.72 -13.04 33.84
N ARG A 9 39.16 -14.25 33.96
CA ARG A 9 37.78 -14.54 33.54
C ARG A 9 36.77 -13.70 34.30
N LYS A 10 36.88 -13.69 35.64
CA LYS A 10 36.01 -12.90 36.51
C LYS A 10 36.09 -11.40 36.21
N THR A 11 37.29 -10.90 35.91
CA THR A 11 37.49 -9.50 35.53
C THR A 11 36.80 -9.18 34.18
N ALA A 12 36.92 -10.07 33.19
CA ALA A 12 36.28 -9.91 31.90
C ALA A 12 34.74 -9.97 32.00
N GLU A 13 34.21 -10.91 32.79
CA GLU A 13 32.77 -11.03 33.06
C GLU A 13 32.23 -9.78 33.76
N ASN A 14 32.95 -9.24 34.74
CA ASN A 14 32.56 -8.00 35.42
C ASN A 14 32.55 -6.80 34.46
N ALA A 15 33.52 -6.71 33.55
CA ALA A 15 33.55 -5.66 32.53
C ALA A 15 32.38 -5.79 31.54
N ALA A 16 32.07 -7.02 31.11
CA ALA A 16 30.93 -7.32 30.24
C ALA A 16 29.59 -6.94 30.90
N LYS A 17 29.40 -7.29 32.18
CA LYS A 17 28.22 -6.88 32.97
C LYS A 17 28.10 -5.36 33.05
N ALA A 18 29.20 -4.66 33.33
CA ALA A 18 29.20 -3.20 33.39
C ALA A 18 28.82 -2.54 32.05
N LEU A 19 29.19 -3.14 30.92
CA LEU A 19 28.77 -2.68 29.59
C LEU A 19 27.28 -2.91 29.36
N LEU A 20 26.76 -4.10 29.63
CA LEU A 20 25.32 -4.40 29.51
C LEU A 20 24.47 -3.47 30.38
N LEU A 21 24.91 -3.20 31.62
CA LEU A 21 24.19 -2.32 32.54
C LEU A 21 24.14 -0.86 32.06
N LYS A 22 25.20 -0.38 31.38
CA LYS A 22 25.20 0.93 30.71
C LYS A 22 24.27 0.98 29.50
N LEU A 23 24.14 -0.14 28.78
CA LEU A 23 23.22 -0.25 27.64
C LEU A 23 21.76 -0.23 28.08
N ASP A 24 21.44 -0.98 29.14
CA ASP A 24 20.10 -1.00 29.71
C ASP A 24 19.71 0.38 30.28
N GLY A 25 20.65 1.10 30.89
CA GLY A 25 20.44 2.48 31.35
C GLY A 25 20.27 3.50 30.20
N SER A 26 20.92 3.29 29.06
CA SER A 26 20.78 4.16 27.88
C SER A 26 19.49 3.89 27.09
N CYS A 27 18.86 2.74 27.27
CA CYS A 27 17.61 2.34 26.60
C CYS A 27 16.35 2.97 27.24
N GLY A 28 16.46 3.58 28.43
CA GLY A 28 15.34 4.20 29.16
C GLY A 28 14.98 5.65 28.79
N GLY A 29 15.72 6.30 27.90
CA GLY A 29 15.55 7.73 27.58
C GLY A 29 14.59 8.05 26.43
N ALA A 30 14.02 7.05 25.75
CA ALA A 30 13.28 7.28 24.50
C ALA A 30 11.79 7.62 24.68
N PHE A 31 11.24 7.64 25.90
CA PHE A 31 9.81 7.95 26.08
C PHE A 31 9.48 8.59 27.44
N ALA A 32 9.78 9.88 27.61
CA ALA A 32 9.12 10.72 28.60
C ALA A 32 8.95 12.15 28.06
N VAL A 33 7.71 12.48 27.70
CA VAL A 33 7.27 13.86 27.47
C VAL A 33 7.15 14.55 28.84
N ALA A 34 8.07 15.46 29.14
CA ALA A 34 7.83 16.71 29.90
C ALA A 34 9.16 17.46 30.17
N GLY A 35 9.40 18.52 29.41
CA GLY A 35 10.03 19.76 29.90
C GLY A 35 11.29 19.71 30.78
N CYS A 36 12.38 19.07 30.34
CA CYS A 36 13.76 19.53 30.59
C CYS A 36 14.70 18.78 29.64
N SER A 37 15.28 19.47 28.67
CA SER A 37 16.26 18.89 27.74
C SER A 37 17.58 18.67 28.48
N VAL A 38 17.79 17.47 29.02
CA VAL A 38 19.13 17.00 29.36
C VAL A 38 19.64 16.23 28.15
N GLN A 39 20.62 16.79 27.45
CA GLN A 39 21.16 16.18 26.24
C GLN A 39 22.11 15.01 26.59
N PRO A 40 22.20 13.95 25.76
CA PRO A 40 22.96 12.73 26.07
C PRO A 40 24.46 12.93 26.37
N TRP A 41 25.04 14.07 25.96
CA TRP A 41 26.44 14.43 26.20
C TRP A 41 26.68 15.17 27.52
N GLU A 42 25.64 15.59 28.24
CA GLU A 42 25.79 16.35 29.51
C GLU A 42 26.29 15.46 30.66
N SER A 43 26.15 14.14 30.55
CA SER A 43 26.66 13.17 31.55
C SER A 43 28.19 13.06 31.60
N LEU A 44 28.92 13.75 30.71
CA LEU A 44 30.39 13.70 30.66
C LEU A 44 31.08 14.89 31.37
N SER A 45 30.35 15.92 31.83
CA SER A 45 30.97 17.13 32.38
C SER A 45 30.91 17.30 33.91
N SER A 46 30.25 16.39 34.64
CA SER A 46 30.16 16.48 36.10
C SER A 46 30.91 15.36 36.79
N ASN A 47 32.23 15.48 36.91
CA ASN A 47 32.96 14.76 37.96
C ASN A 47 34.25 15.48 38.37
N SER A 48 34.12 16.65 38.98
CA SER A 48 35.11 17.14 39.94
C SER A 48 34.46 17.26 41.31
N HIS A 49 35.22 16.78 42.31
CA HIS A 49 35.09 16.92 43.76
C HIS A 49 34.76 15.65 44.57
N THR A 50 35.84 15.15 45.19
CA THR A 50 35.99 14.68 46.58
C THR A 50 35.27 13.42 47.06
N SER A 51 36.10 12.41 47.32
CA SER A 51 36.13 11.42 48.40
C SER A 51 34.85 10.96 49.12
N THR A 52 34.77 9.61 49.21
CA THR A 52 34.22 8.80 50.31
C THR A 52 32.75 8.94 50.67
N THR A 53 31.96 7.91 50.34
CA THR A 53 31.17 7.15 51.33
C THR A 53 30.90 5.75 50.80
N SER A 54 31.25 4.76 51.61
CA SER A 54 30.80 3.38 51.54
C SER A 54 29.28 3.30 51.37
N SER A 55 28.81 2.46 50.46
CA SER A 55 27.50 1.81 50.57
C SER A 55 27.54 0.48 49.81
N THR A 56 27.23 -0.55 50.57
CA THR A 56 27.08 -1.95 50.20
C THR A 56 26.01 -2.13 49.12
N ALA A 57 26.41 -2.15 47.85
CA ALA A 57 25.58 -2.71 46.80
C ALA A 57 25.79 -4.23 46.83
N SER A 58 24.87 -4.89 47.53
CA SER A 58 24.64 -6.32 47.57
C SER A 58 25.10 -7.00 46.28
N SER A 59 26.06 -7.90 46.42
CA SER A 59 26.40 -8.92 45.43
C SER A 59 25.17 -9.80 45.18
N CYS A 60 24.25 -9.35 44.34
CA CYS A 60 23.47 -10.28 43.53
C CYS A 60 24.49 -10.94 42.61
N ASP A 61 24.97 -12.11 43.04
CA ASP A 61 25.79 -13.04 42.28
C ASP A 61 24.94 -13.60 41.14
N THR A 62 24.48 -12.74 40.23
CA THR A 62 23.90 -13.17 38.97
C THR A 62 25.07 -13.64 38.14
N GLU A 63 25.24 -14.95 38.05
CA GLU A 63 26.19 -15.57 37.12
C GLU A 63 26.04 -14.93 35.74
N PHE A 64 27.17 -14.63 35.06
CA PHE A 64 27.12 -14.12 33.69
C PHE A 64 26.53 -15.22 32.81
N THR A 65 25.29 -15.05 32.37
CA THR A 65 24.57 -16.14 31.72
C THR A 65 24.88 -16.19 30.23
N LYS A 66 24.53 -17.30 29.58
CA LYS A 66 24.68 -17.43 28.12
C LYS A 66 23.81 -16.41 27.38
N GLU A 67 22.72 -15.97 27.99
CA GLU A 67 21.83 -14.93 27.48
C GLU A 67 22.47 -13.54 27.58
N ASP A 68 23.24 -13.25 28.63
CA ASP A 68 24.06 -12.01 28.70
C ASP A 68 25.15 -12.01 27.61
N GLU A 69 25.81 -13.16 27.42
CA GLU A 69 26.81 -13.33 26.37
C GLU A 69 26.21 -13.13 24.97
N GLN A 70 25.03 -13.71 24.73
CA GLN A 70 24.33 -13.56 23.45
C GLN A 70 23.91 -12.12 23.21
N ARG A 71 23.35 -11.43 24.22
CA ARG A 71 23.01 -10.00 24.13
C ARG A 71 24.21 -9.13 23.80
N LEU A 72 25.36 -9.41 24.41
CA LEU A 72 26.60 -8.69 24.11
C LEU A 72 27.06 -8.93 22.67
N LYS A 73 26.96 -10.17 22.16
CA LYS A 73 27.29 -10.50 20.76
C LYS A 73 26.38 -9.77 19.77
N ASP A 74 25.07 -9.75 20.04
CA ASP A 74 24.09 -9.07 19.20
C ASP A 74 24.36 -7.56 19.17
N TYR A 75 24.70 -6.96 20.31
CA TYR A 75 25.06 -5.55 20.38
C TYR A 75 26.36 -5.22 19.63
N ILE A 76 27.39 -6.06 19.75
CA ILE A 76 28.63 -5.92 18.96
C ILE A 76 28.31 -6.02 17.46
N GLN A 77 27.41 -6.91 17.07
CA GLN A 77 27.00 -7.06 15.68
C GLN A 77 26.21 -5.82 15.20
N GLN A 78 25.33 -5.26 16.03
CA GLN A 78 24.63 -4.01 15.75
C GLN A 78 25.62 -2.86 15.55
N LEU A 79 26.60 -2.68 16.44
CA LEU A 79 27.62 -1.64 16.31
C LEU A 79 28.49 -1.81 15.05
N LYS A 80 28.77 -3.05 14.64
CA LYS A 80 29.47 -3.31 13.37
C LYS A 80 28.62 -2.87 12.17
N ASN A 81 27.32 -3.16 12.20
CA ASN A 81 26.38 -2.74 11.16
C ASN A 81 26.25 -1.22 11.11
N ASP A 82 26.11 -0.55 12.27
CA ASP A 82 26.02 0.90 12.37
C ASP A 82 27.31 1.57 11.89
N ARG A 83 28.49 1.03 12.26
CA ARG A 83 29.78 1.50 11.74
C ARG A 83 29.88 1.34 10.23
N ALA A 84 29.38 0.24 9.67
CA ALA A 84 29.35 0.03 8.22
C ALA A 84 28.40 1.02 7.52
N ALA A 85 27.23 1.27 8.11
CA ALA A 85 26.26 2.25 7.61
C ALA A 85 26.85 3.67 7.62
N VAL A 86 27.50 4.07 8.73
CA VAL A 86 28.19 5.36 8.83
C VAL A 86 29.32 5.45 7.80
N LYS A 87 30.12 4.40 7.65
CA LYS A 87 31.20 4.35 6.66
C LYS A 87 30.67 4.50 5.23
N LEU A 88 29.50 3.94 4.90
CA LEU A 88 28.87 4.09 3.59
C LEU A 88 28.49 5.56 3.30
N THR A 89 28.07 6.31 4.33
CA THR A 89 27.73 7.73 4.21
C THR A 89 28.94 8.66 4.28
N MET A 90 30.11 8.13 4.63
CA MET A 90 31.32 8.92 4.81
C MET A 90 31.99 9.13 3.45
N LEU A 91 31.97 10.38 2.97
CA LEU A 91 32.74 10.79 1.80
C LEU A 91 34.19 11.07 2.23
N GLU A 92 35.14 10.33 1.67
CA GLU A 92 36.56 10.68 1.81
C GLU A 92 36.82 11.95 1.00
N LEU A 93 37.00 13.08 1.70
CA LEU A 93 37.33 14.35 1.08
C LEU A 93 38.84 14.42 0.83
N GLU A 94 39.23 14.74 -0.40
CA GLU A 94 40.62 15.06 -0.75
C GLU A 94 41.02 16.35 0.00
N SER A 95 42.16 16.33 0.71
CA SER A 95 42.62 17.47 1.51
C SER A 95 42.91 18.67 0.60
N ILE A 96 42.23 19.80 0.83
CA ILE A 96 42.40 21.06 0.09
C ILE A 96 43.73 21.78 0.46
N HIS A 97 44.57 21.17 1.30
CA HIS A 97 45.91 21.69 1.55
C HIS A 97 46.80 21.44 0.32
N ILE A 98 46.81 22.42 -0.58
CA ILE A 98 47.81 22.54 -1.63
C ILE A 98 49.14 22.81 -0.92
N ASP A 99 49.96 21.77 -0.77
CA ASP A 99 51.37 21.94 -0.48
C ASP A 99 52.02 22.60 -1.71
N PRO A 100 52.62 23.80 -1.61
CA PRO A 100 53.12 24.55 -2.77
C PRO A 100 54.20 23.87 -3.63
N LEU A 101 54.61 22.64 -3.29
CA LEU A 101 55.59 21.85 -4.04
C LEU A 101 55.00 20.61 -4.75
N SER A 102 53.69 20.36 -4.64
CA SER A 102 53.02 19.24 -5.32
C SER A 102 52.42 19.65 -6.67
N TYR A 103 53.27 19.97 -7.65
CA TYR A 103 52.85 19.95 -9.05
C TYR A 103 52.73 18.49 -9.50
N ASP A 104 51.61 17.85 -9.18
CA ASP A 104 51.14 16.72 -9.97
C ASP A 104 49.97 17.21 -10.82
N VAL A 105 50.24 17.39 -12.11
CA VAL A 105 49.25 17.78 -13.11
C VAL A 105 48.33 16.58 -13.32
N LYS A 106 47.33 16.44 -12.45
CA LYS A 106 46.22 15.51 -12.66
C LYS A 106 45.44 16.03 -13.88
N PRO A 107 45.28 15.24 -14.95
CA PRO A 107 44.79 15.74 -16.22
C PRO A 107 43.34 16.19 -16.06
N ARG A 108 43.10 17.48 -16.33
CA ARG A 108 41.80 18.17 -16.34
C ARG A 108 40.72 17.48 -17.20
N GLY A 109 41.10 16.51 -18.04
CA GLY A 109 40.21 15.73 -18.91
C GLY A 109 39.37 14.68 -18.17
N ASP A 110 39.82 14.15 -17.04
CA ASP A 110 39.10 13.06 -16.35
C ASP A 110 37.82 13.56 -15.67
N SER A 111 37.85 14.73 -15.03
CA SER A 111 36.63 15.35 -14.48
C SER A 111 35.62 15.68 -15.57
N GLN A 112 36.08 16.21 -16.70
CA GLN A 112 35.20 16.62 -17.79
C GLN A 112 34.58 15.42 -18.51
N ARG A 113 35.29 14.29 -18.55
CA ARG A 113 34.76 12.99 -19.00
C ARG A 113 33.69 12.44 -18.05
N LEU A 114 33.96 12.47 -16.74
CA LEU A 114 33.00 12.02 -15.72
C LEU A 114 31.72 12.88 -15.72
N ASP A 115 31.85 14.19 -15.91
CA ASP A 115 30.70 15.09 -16.04
C ASP A 115 29.83 14.76 -17.26
N LEU A 116 30.48 14.37 -18.38
CA LEU A 116 29.80 14.00 -19.62
C LEU A 116 29.11 12.64 -19.48
N GLU A 117 29.77 11.65 -18.87
CA GLU A 117 29.18 10.35 -18.53
C GLU A 117 27.99 10.51 -17.57
N ASN A 118 28.09 11.38 -16.56
CA ASN A 118 26.99 11.70 -15.64
C ASN A 118 25.82 12.40 -16.36
N ALA A 119 26.11 13.30 -17.32
CA ALA A 119 25.08 13.94 -18.14
C ALA A 119 24.34 12.93 -19.04
N VAL A 120 25.06 12.00 -19.66
CA VAL A 120 24.45 10.91 -20.46
C VAL A 120 23.58 10.02 -19.58
N LEU A 121 24.05 9.61 -18.41
CA LEU A 121 23.24 8.84 -17.46
C LEU A 121 21.97 9.59 -17.02
N MET A 122 22.06 10.90 -16.78
CA MET A 122 20.88 11.71 -16.48
C MET A 122 19.91 11.79 -17.65
N GLN A 123 20.42 11.87 -18.88
CA GLN A 123 19.60 11.89 -20.10
C GLN A 123 18.88 10.54 -20.28
N GLU A 124 19.58 9.42 -20.15
CA GLU A 124 19.01 8.07 -20.22
C GLU A 124 17.96 7.85 -19.12
N LEU A 125 18.26 8.29 -17.89
CA LEU A 125 17.32 8.23 -16.77
C LEU A 125 16.06 9.06 -17.05
N MET A 126 16.20 10.23 -17.69
CA MET A 126 15.07 11.08 -18.04
C MET A 126 14.22 10.47 -19.14
N ALA A 127 14.85 9.92 -20.19
CA ALA A 127 14.17 9.17 -21.25
C ALA A 127 13.38 7.99 -20.68
N MET A 128 13.99 7.17 -19.80
CA MET A 128 13.27 6.08 -19.12
C MET A 128 12.12 6.57 -18.24
N LYS A 129 12.26 7.75 -17.59
CA LYS A 129 11.17 8.35 -16.79
C LYS A 129 10.02 8.82 -17.67
N GLU A 130 10.31 9.37 -18.85
CA GLU A 130 9.31 9.76 -19.84
C GLU A 130 8.57 8.53 -20.39
N GLU A 131 9.30 7.50 -20.82
CA GLU A 131 8.71 6.23 -21.26
C GLU A 131 7.86 5.58 -20.16
N MET A 132 8.31 5.61 -18.90
CA MET A 132 7.52 5.10 -17.77
C MET A 132 6.24 5.91 -17.56
N ALA A 133 6.30 7.23 -17.71
CA ALA A 133 5.11 8.08 -17.60
C ALA A 133 4.13 7.79 -18.75
N GLU A 134 4.62 7.58 -19.96
CA GLU A 134 3.82 7.21 -21.13
C GLU A 134 3.17 5.84 -20.95
N LEU A 135 3.92 4.82 -20.52
CA LEU A 135 3.39 3.49 -20.22
C LEU A 135 2.32 3.52 -19.13
N LYS A 136 2.49 4.35 -18.08
CA LYS A 136 1.47 4.55 -17.05
C LYS A 136 0.19 5.17 -17.61
N ALA A 137 0.31 6.13 -18.53
CA ALA A 137 -0.84 6.74 -19.19
C ALA A 137 -1.58 5.72 -20.08
N GLN A 138 -0.84 4.91 -20.86
CA GLN A 138 -1.41 3.85 -21.69
C GLN A 138 -2.12 2.78 -20.85
N LEU A 139 -1.50 2.32 -19.76
CA LEU A 139 -2.12 1.39 -18.82
C LEU A 139 -3.43 1.94 -18.25
N TYR A 140 -3.45 3.21 -17.85
CA TYR A 140 -4.67 3.85 -17.34
C TYR A 140 -5.81 3.86 -18.37
N LEU A 141 -5.51 4.16 -19.64
CA LEU A 141 -6.49 4.15 -20.72
C LEU A 141 -6.99 2.73 -21.00
N LEU A 142 -6.09 1.75 -21.08
CA LEU A 142 -6.44 0.34 -21.28
C LEU A 142 -7.29 -0.21 -20.12
N GLU A 143 -6.98 0.14 -18.88
CA GLU A 143 -7.81 -0.25 -17.73
C GLU A 143 -9.22 0.34 -17.80
N LYS A 144 -9.36 1.58 -18.30
CA LYS A 144 -10.66 2.20 -18.52
C LYS A 144 -11.45 1.51 -19.63
N GLU A 145 -10.79 1.20 -20.74
CA GLU A 145 -11.41 0.46 -21.84
C GLU A 145 -11.83 -0.94 -21.40
N LYS A 146 -10.95 -1.67 -20.69
CA LYS A 146 -11.25 -2.98 -20.10
C LYS A 146 -12.52 -2.95 -19.25
N LYS A 147 -12.62 -2.01 -18.31
CA LYS A 147 -13.80 -1.86 -17.46
C LYS A 147 -15.07 -1.54 -18.26
N ALA A 148 -14.95 -0.72 -19.30
CA ALA A 148 -16.08 -0.43 -20.18
C ALA A 148 -16.53 -1.66 -20.98
N LEU A 149 -15.59 -2.48 -21.44
CA LEU A 149 -15.89 -3.75 -22.11
C LEU A 149 -16.46 -4.79 -21.16
N GLU A 150 -15.95 -4.91 -19.93
CA GLU A 150 -16.49 -5.78 -18.87
C GLU A 150 -17.96 -5.45 -18.57
N LEU A 151 -18.32 -4.16 -18.48
CA LEU A 151 -19.73 -3.74 -18.29
C LEU A 151 -20.61 -4.07 -19.49
N LYS A 152 -20.10 -3.90 -20.72
CA LYS A 152 -20.84 -4.27 -21.94
C LYS A 152 -21.07 -5.78 -22.00
N LEU A 153 -20.06 -6.58 -21.66
CA LEU A 153 -20.17 -8.03 -21.60
C LEU A 153 -21.24 -8.45 -20.58
N SER A 154 -21.17 -7.93 -19.35
CA SER A 154 -22.16 -8.20 -18.31
C SER A 154 -23.59 -7.84 -18.73
N THR A 155 -23.77 -6.73 -19.47
CA THR A 155 -25.09 -6.36 -20.01
C THR A 155 -25.59 -7.37 -21.04
N ARG A 156 -24.70 -7.91 -21.89
CA ARG A 156 -25.05 -8.94 -22.88
C ARG A 156 -25.36 -10.28 -22.23
N GLU A 157 -24.59 -10.68 -21.23
CA GLU A 157 -24.86 -11.89 -20.43
C GLU A 157 -26.22 -11.81 -19.74
N ALA A 158 -26.58 -10.66 -19.17
CA ALA A 158 -27.90 -10.45 -18.58
C ALA A 158 -29.03 -10.53 -19.63
N GLN A 159 -28.82 -9.99 -20.84
CA GLN A 159 -29.76 -10.12 -21.95
C GLN A 159 -29.91 -11.58 -22.40
N GLU A 160 -28.81 -12.31 -22.55
CA GLU A 160 -28.82 -13.74 -22.88
C GLU A 160 -29.60 -14.53 -21.84
N GLN A 161 -29.35 -14.30 -20.55
CA GLN A 161 -30.07 -14.97 -19.48
C GLN A 161 -31.57 -14.68 -19.51
N ALA A 162 -31.97 -13.44 -19.83
CA ALA A 162 -33.37 -13.08 -20.00
C ALA A 162 -34.02 -13.83 -21.18
N TYR A 163 -33.31 -13.96 -22.32
CA TYR A 163 -33.80 -14.73 -23.45
C TYR A 163 -33.90 -16.23 -23.15
N LEU A 164 -32.94 -16.81 -22.41
CA LEU A 164 -32.99 -18.21 -22.01
C LEU A 164 -34.20 -18.51 -21.12
N VAL A 165 -34.46 -17.66 -20.13
CA VAL A 165 -35.67 -17.78 -19.27
C VAL A 165 -36.94 -17.64 -20.09
N HIS A 166 -36.97 -16.72 -21.07
CA HIS A 166 -38.13 -16.57 -21.94
C HIS A 166 -38.38 -17.81 -22.81
N ILE A 167 -37.31 -18.41 -23.36
CA ILE A 167 -37.40 -19.66 -24.12
C ILE A 167 -37.89 -20.80 -23.21
N GLU A 168 -37.40 -20.89 -21.98
CA GLU A 168 -37.84 -21.90 -21.02
C GLU A 168 -39.34 -21.76 -20.70
N HIS A 169 -39.80 -20.52 -20.46
CA HIS A 169 -41.22 -20.24 -20.23
C HIS A 169 -42.10 -20.68 -21.41
N LEU A 170 -41.74 -20.30 -22.64
CA LEU A 170 -42.47 -20.71 -23.84
C LEU A 170 -42.49 -22.23 -24.03
N LYS A 171 -41.38 -22.91 -23.73
CA LYS A 171 -41.32 -24.39 -23.76
C LYS A 171 -42.27 -25.00 -22.73
N SER A 172 -42.33 -24.46 -21.51
CA SER A 172 -43.27 -24.91 -20.49
C SER A 172 -44.72 -24.69 -20.91
N GLU A 173 -45.08 -23.54 -21.51
CA GLU A 173 -46.42 -23.28 -22.02
C GLU A 173 -46.83 -24.27 -23.13
N VAL A 174 -45.91 -24.59 -24.04
CA VAL A 174 -46.16 -25.57 -25.11
C VAL A 174 -46.39 -26.97 -24.55
N GLU A 175 -45.57 -27.41 -23.58
CA GLU A 175 -45.77 -28.72 -22.94
C GLU A 175 -47.06 -28.75 -22.10
N GLU A 176 -47.42 -27.67 -21.41
CA GLU A 176 -48.69 -27.58 -20.68
C GLU A 176 -49.90 -27.69 -21.63
N HIS A 177 -49.88 -26.97 -22.76
CA HIS A 177 -50.93 -27.09 -23.78
C HIS A 177 -51.04 -28.50 -24.35
N LYS A 178 -49.90 -29.18 -24.55
CA LYS A 178 -49.87 -30.57 -25.02
C LYS A 178 -50.41 -31.53 -23.98
N GLU A 179 -50.08 -31.35 -22.70
CA GLU A 179 -50.69 -32.11 -21.60
C GLU A 179 -52.19 -31.87 -21.48
N GLN A 180 -52.63 -30.62 -21.56
CA GLN A 180 -54.06 -30.27 -21.54
C GLN A 180 -54.80 -30.92 -22.71
N ARG A 181 -54.19 -30.94 -23.91
CA ARG A 181 -54.72 -31.63 -25.09
C ARG A 181 -54.77 -33.15 -24.90
N MET A 182 -53.74 -33.76 -24.33
CA MET A 182 -53.73 -35.19 -23.99
C MET A 182 -54.82 -35.54 -22.96
N ARG A 183 -54.99 -34.71 -21.93
CA ARG A 183 -56.04 -34.88 -20.90
C ARG A 183 -57.46 -34.72 -21.47
N SER A 184 -57.65 -33.81 -22.44
CA SER A 184 -58.96 -33.64 -23.10
C SER A 184 -59.27 -34.78 -24.08
N LEU A 185 -58.30 -35.25 -24.86
CA LEU A 185 -58.46 -36.40 -25.75
C LEU A 185 -58.71 -37.72 -24.98
N SER A 186 -58.10 -37.90 -23.80
CA SER A 186 -58.37 -39.06 -22.94
C SER A 186 -59.74 -39.01 -22.27
N SER A 187 -60.32 -37.82 -22.09
CA SER A 187 -61.68 -37.66 -21.56
C SER A 187 -62.81 -37.85 -22.59
N THR A 188 -62.50 -37.80 -23.89
CA THR A 188 -63.49 -37.94 -24.98
C THR A 188 -63.53 -39.31 -25.64
N SER A 189 -62.62 -40.24 -25.30
CA SER A 189 -62.52 -41.56 -25.97
C SER A 189 -63.31 -42.70 -25.29
N SER A 190 -64.16 -42.42 -24.29
CA SER A 190 -64.93 -43.46 -23.58
C SER A 190 -66.37 -43.69 -24.11
N GLY A 191 -66.65 -43.37 -25.38
CA GLY A 191 -67.98 -43.54 -25.98
C GLY A 191 -67.95 -44.25 -27.32
N GLY A 192 -67.99 -45.59 -27.32
CA GLY A 192 -68.14 -46.38 -28.55
C GLY A 192 -68.06 -47.89 -28.30
N LYS A 193 -69.21 -48.56 -28.37
CA LYS A 193 -69.42 -49.99 -28.11
C LYS A 193 -69.33 -50.76 -29.45
N ASP A 194 -68.48 -51.78 -29.57
CA ASP A 194 -68.90 -53.17 -29.88
C ASP A 194 -67.76 -54.19 -30.05
N LYS A 195 -67.94 -55.31 -29.33
CA LYS A 195 -67.56 -56.72 -29.54
C LYS A 195 -66.32 -57.12 -30.36
N SER A 196 -65.40 -57.81 -29.68
CA SER A 196 -65.13 -59.28 -29.76
C SER A 196 -63.62 -59.60 -29.72
N GLY A 197 -63.26 -60.69 -29.02
CA GLY A 197 -61.96 -61.35 -29.21
C GLY A 197 -61.00 -61.33 -28.01
N LYS A 198 -61.23 -62.24 -27.07
CA LYS A 198 -60.32 -63.35 -26.70
C LYS A 198 -58.83 -63.09 -26.35
N ASP A 199 -58.51 -63.56 -25.13
CA ASP A 199 -57.26 -64.11 -24.57
C ASP A 199 -56.15 -63.21 -23.96
N CYS A 200 -55.80 -63.61 -22.73
CA CYS A 200 -54.49 -63.64 -22.04
C CYS A 200 -53.66 -62.35 -21.89
N ALA A 201 -53.50 -61.87 -20.66
CA ALA A 201 -52.28 -62.07 -19.86
C ALA A 201 -52.26 -61.19 -18.59
N ASP A 202 -51.62 -61.75 -17.58
CA ASP A 202 -51.30 -61.29 -16.24
C ASP A 202 -50.57 -59.92 -16.20
N ALA A 203 -51.11 -58.96 -15.44
CA ALA A 203 -50.35 -57.84 -14.85
C ALA A 203 -51.27 -57.04 -13.89
N ALA A 204 -50.91 -57.07 -12.61
CA ALA A 204 -51.57 -56.32 -11.54
C ALA A 204 -51.55 -54.80 -11.79
N SER A 205 -52.74 -54.21 -11.97
CA SER A 205 -53.06 -52.81 -11.71
C SER A 205 -54.58 -52.69 -11.59
N PRO A 206 -55.14 -52.29 -10.44
CA PRO A 206 -56.59 -52.20 -10.30
C PRO A 206 -57.08 -50.99 -11.10
N ALA A 207 -57.80 -51.27 -12.18
CA ALA A 207 -58.60 -50.29 -12.87
C ALA A 207 -59.74 -49.85 -11.94
N LEU A 208 -59.58 -48.67 -11.32
CA LEU A 208 -60.64 -48.04 -10.54
C LEU A 208 -61.83 -47.76 -11.46
N SER A 209 -62.97 -48.35 -11.10
CA SER A 209 -64.21 -48.20 -11.84
C SER A 209 -64.74 -46.78 -11.71
N LEU A 210 -65.20 -46.19 -12.81
CA LEU A 210 -65.90 -44.90 -12.85
C LEU A 210 -67.12 -44.84 -11.89
N ALA A 211 -67.61 -46.00 -11.44
CA ALA A 211 -68.66 -46.12 -10.44
C ALA A 211 -68.16 -46.03 -8.98
N GLU A 212 -66.89 -46.36 -8.71
CA GLU A 212 -66.26 -46.21 -7.39
C GLU A 212 -65.87 -44.76 -7.11
N LEU A 213 -65.58 -43.94 -8.12
CA LEU A 213 -65.32 -42.50 -7.92
C LEU A 213 -66.56 -41.70 -7.47
N ARG A 214 -67.77 -42.19 -7.75
CA ARG A 214 -69.02 -41.53 -7.36
C ARG A 214 -69.51 -41.90 -5.96
N THR A 215 -68.92 -42.92 -5.32
CA THR A 215 -69.42 -43.48 -4.05
C THR A 215 -68.37 -43.53 -2.94
N THR A 216 -67.13 -43.08 -3.16
CA THR A 216 -66.02 -43.20 -2.19
C THR A 216 -65.59 -41.91 -1.49
N HIS A 217 -65.93 -40.74 -2.02
CA HIS A 217 -65.75 -39.49 -1.31
C HIS A 217 -67.11 -38.97 -0.90
N SER A 218 -67.40 -39.06 0.39
CA SER A 218 -68.58 -38.41 0.95
C SER A 218 -68.49 -36.90 0.65
N ASP A 219 -69.58 -36.26 0.23
CA ASP A 219 -69.60 -34.80 -0.06
C ASP A 219 -69.02 -33.95 1.10
N SER A 220 -69.09 -34.50 2.32
CA SER A 220 -68.47 -33.96 3.53
C SER A 220 -66.93 -33.95 3.49
N GLU A 221 -66.28 -34.97 2.95
CA GLU A 221 -64.81 -35.03 2.79
C GLU A 221 -64.35 -34.04 1.72
N LEU A 222 -65.06 -33.95 0.59
CA LEU A 222 -64.75 -32.99 -0.47
C LEU A 222 -64.88 -31.54 0.03
N ALA A 223 -65.92 -31.25 0.81
CA ALA A 223 -66.11 -29.94 1.45
C ALA A 223 -65.00 -29.63 2.47
N ALA A 224 -64.55 -30.62 3.24
CA ALA A 224 -63.46 -30.47 4.19
C ALA A 224 -62.11 -30.22 3.48
N GLU A 225 -61.84 -30.91 2.37
CA GLU A 225 -60.67 -30.68 1.53
C GLU A 225 -60.66 -29.28 0.92
N PHE A 226 -61.81 -28.81 0.41
CA PHE A 226 -61.95 -27.45 -0.12
C PHE A 226 -61.72 -26.39 0.97
N ALA A 227 -62.26 -26.59 2.17
CA ALA A 227 -62.00 -25.70 3.31
C ALA A 227 -60.53 -25.71 3.76
N ASN A 228 -59.87 -26.87 3.70
CA ASN A 228 -58.44 -27.00 3.95
C ASN A 228 -57.61 -26.31 2.85
N ALA A 229 -58.01 -26.41 1.58
CA ALA A 229 -57.37 -25.74 0.45
C ALA A 229 -57.45 -24.20 0.60
N ILE A 230 -58.63 -23.66 0.91
CA ILE A 230 -58.80 -22.22 1.18
C ILE A 230 -57.92 -21.76 2.36
N ARG A 231 -57.81 -22.56 3.42
CA ARG A 231 -56.92 -22.24 4.56
C ARG A 231 -55.45 -22.22 4.15
N ARG A 232 -55.00 -23.16 3.31
CA ARG A 232 -53.64 -23.17 2.75
C ARG A 232 -53.40 -21.97 1.84
N GLU A 233 -54.37 -21.64 0.98
CA GLU A 233 -54.32 -20.47 0.09
C GLU A 233 -54.20 -19.17 0.88
N LYS A 234 -55.00 -18.98 1.95
CA LYS A 234 -54.90 -17.80 2.83
C LYS A 234 -53.52 -17.67 3.49
N LYS A 235 -52.95 -18.78 3.98
CA LYS A 235 -51.59 -18.80 4.55
C LYS A 235 -50.54 -18.47 3.50
N LEU A 236 -50.68 -19.00 2.29
CA LEU A 236 -49.77 -18.72 1.18
C LEU A 236 -49.83 -17.24 0.80
N LYS A 237 -51.02 -16.65 0.68
CA LYS A 237 -51.21 -15.22 0.43
C LYS A 237 -50.57 -14.35 1.51
N ALA A 238 -50.76 -14.68 2.79
CA ALA A 238 -50.12 -13.97 3.89
C ALA A 238 -48.58 -14.03 3.80
N ARG A 239 -48.02 -15.21 3.52
CA ARG A 239 -46.58 -15.40 3.35
C ARG A 239 -46.02 -14.65 2.15
N VAL A 240 -46.75 -14.62 1.03
CA VAL A 240 -46.37 -13.81 -0.13
C VAL A 240 -46.36 -12.33 0.22
N GLN A 241 -47.37 -11.83 0.94
CA GLN A 241 -47.42 -10.43 1.37
C GLN A 241 -46.26 -10.05 2.30
N GLU A 242 -45.90 -10.95 3.22
CA GLU A 242 -44.73 -10.77 4.09
C GLU A 242 -43.42 -10.74 3.30
N LEU A 243 -43.26 -11.63 2.31
CA LEU A 243 -42.09 -11.65 1.43
C LEU A 243 -41.98 -10.38 0.59
N VAL A 244 -43.09 -9.89 0.01
CA VAL A 244 -43.12 -8.62 -0.72
C VAL A 244 -42.71 -7.47 0.20
N SER A 245 -43.28 -7.41 1.40
CA SER A 245 -42.94 -6.37 2.39
C SER A 245 -41.47 -6.44 2.82
N ALA A 246 -40.91 -7.65 2.94
CA ALA A 246 -39.51 -7.85 3.27
C ALA A 246 -38.58 -7.42 2.12
N LEU A 247 -38.94 -7.74 0.88
CA LEU A 247 -38.21 -7.30 -0.31
C LEU A 247 -38.22 -5.78 -0.43
N GLU A 248 -39.37 -5.12 -0.24
CA GLU A 248 -39.44 -3.65 -0.27
C GLU A 248 -38.55 -2.99 0.79
N ARG A 249 -38.54 -3.54 2.02
CA ARG A 249 -37.63 -3.06 3.08
C ARG A 249 -36.17 -3.27 2.71
N LEU A 250 -35.83 -4.42 2.16
CA LEU A 250 -34.46 -4.73 1.74
C LEU A 250 -34.01 -3.80 0.60
N THR A 251 -34.88 -3.57 -0.39
CA THR A 251 -34.62 -2.66 -1.52
C THR A 251 -34.37 -1.24 -1.03
N LYS A 252 -35.27 -0.69 -0.18
CA LYS A 252 -35.08 0.64 0.42
C LYS A 252 -33.79 0.73 1.24
N SER A 253 -33.49 -0.31 2.02
CA SER A 253 -32.25 -0.39 2.81
C SER A 253 -31.01 -0.42 1.91
N SER A 254 -31.05 -1.16 0.80
CA SER A 254 -29.96 -1.20 -0.17
C SER A 254 -29.76 0.14 -0.87
N GLU A 255 -30.86 0.79 -1.27
CA GLU A 255 -30.85 2.10 -1.92
C GLU A 255 -30.22 3.17 -1.02
N ILE A 256 -30.62 3.23 0.26
CA ILE A 256 -30.02 4.14 1.24
C ILE A 256 -28.52 3.88 1.40
N ARG A 257 -28.09 2.61 1.49
CA ARG A 257 -26.66 2.28 1.57
C ARG A 257 -25.89 2.72 0.31
N HIS A 258 -26.47 2.54 -0.87
CA HIS A 258 -25.85 2.99 -2.12
C HIS A 258 -25.75 4.51 -2.19
N GLN A 259 -26.79 5.22 -1.75
CA GLN A 259 -26.78 6.69 -1.67
C GLN A 259 -25.69 7.19 -0.71
N GLN A 260 -25.59 6.61 0.49
CA GLN A 260 -24.53 6.94 1.46
C GLN A 260 -23.13 6.64 0.90
N SER A 261 -22.96 5.51 0.22
CA SER A 261 -21.69 5.17 -0.44
C SER A 261 -21.32 6.19 -1.52
N ALA A 262 -22.29 6.64 -2.32
CA ALA A 262 -22.07 7.68 -3.32
C ALA A 262 -21.65 9.02 -2.69
N GLU A 263 -22.26 9.39 -1.57
CA GLU A 263 -21.89 10.59 -0.79
C GLU A 263 -20.46 10.49 -0.26
N PHE A 264 -20.07 9.36 0.36
CA PHE A 264 -18.70 9.14 0.83
C PHE A 264 -17.68 9.23 -0.31
N VAL A 265 -18.00 8.68 -1.48
CA VAL A 265 -17.14 8.79 -2.67
C VAL A 265 -17.00 10.25 -3.11
N ASN A 266 -18.07 11.04 -3.08
CA ASN A 266 -18.04 12.45 -3.45
C ASN A 266 -17.22 13.28 -2.44
N ASP A 267 -17.36 13.00 -1.15
CA ASP A 267 -16.56 13.66 -0.11
C ASP A 267 -15.07 13.32 -0.25
N LEU A 268 -14.75 12.05 -0.53
CA LEU A 268 -13.38 11.61 -0.79
C LEU A 268 -12.81 12.32 -2.03
N LYS A 269 -13.58 12.45 -3.11
CA LYS A 269 -13.17 13.21 -4.31
C LYS A 269 -12.89 14.67 -3.97
N ARG A 270 -13.75 15.31 -3.17
CA ARG A 270 -13.57 16.70 -2.73
C ARG A 270 -12.32 16.86 -1.87
N ALA A 271 -12.10 15.97 -0.91
CA ALA A 271 -10.91 15.97 -0.05
C ALA A 271 -9.63 15.80 -0.87
N ASN A 272 -9.63 14.87 -1.84
CA ASN A 272 -8.50 14.67 -2.76
C ASN A 272 -8.24 15.91 -3.62
N SER A 273 -9.29 16.54 -4.15
CA SER A 273 -9.15 17.78 -4.92
C SER A 273 -8.52 18.91 -4.08
N ASN A 274 -8.96 19.06 -2.84
CA ASN A 274 -8.39 20.03 -1.90
C ASN A 274 -6.93 19.73 -1.58
N LEU A 275 -6.59 18.46 -1.36
CA LEU A 275 -5.22 18.02 -1.08
C LEU A 275 -4.29 18.31 -2.28
N VAL A 276 -4.73 18.01 -3.50
CA VAL A 276 -3.98 18.31 -4.73
C VAL A 276 -3.76 19.82 -4.87
N ALA A 277 -4.80 20.64 -4.64
CA ALA A 277 -4.67 22.09 -4.71
C ALA A 277 -3.69 22.64 -3.65
N ALA A 278 -3.76 22.11 -2.43
CA ALA A 278 -2.84 22.49 -1.35
C ALA A 278 -1.39 22.07 -1.67
N TYR A 279 -1.21 20.87 -2.21
CA TYR A 279 0.09 20.36 -2.64
C TYR A 279 0.69 21.22 -3.75
N GLU A 280 -0.06 21.52 -4.81
CA GLU A 280 0.42 22.37 -5.91
C GLU A 280 0.75 23.79 -5.42
N LYS A 281 -0.04 24.34 -4.51
CA LYS A 281 0.26 25.64 -3.87
C LYS A 281 1.55 25.60 -3.06
N ALA A 282 1.76 24.53 -2.27
CA ALA A 282 2.98 24.35 -1.48
C ALA A 282 4.20 24.17 -2.39
N LYS A 283 4.10 23.29 -3.40
CA LYS A 283 5.13 23.07 -4.42
C LYS A 283 5.52 24.37 -5.11
N LYS A 284 4.55 25.17 -5.59
CA LYS A 284 4.80 26.48 -6.20
C LYS A 284 5.50 27.44 -5.23
N LYS A 285 5.10 27.46 -3.96
CA LYS A 285 5.75 28.28 -2.92
C LYS A 285 7.21 27.90 -2.71
N HIS A 286 7.52 26.60 -2.63
CA HIS A 286 8.89 26.11 -2.46
C HIS A 286 9.73 26.33 -3.71
N GLN A 287 9.20 26.07 -4.89
CA GLN A 287 9.87 26.34 -6.16
C GLN A 287 10.21 27.83 -6.32
N ASN A 288 9.32 28.73 -5.94
CA ASN A 288 9.60 30.17 -5.97
C ASN A 288 10.69 30.58 -4.98
N LYS A 289 10.78 29.93 -3.81
CA LYS A 289 11.87 30.17 -2.85
C LYS A 289 13.21 29.67 -3.41
N LEU A 290 13.22 28.50 -4.02
CA LEU A 290 14.39 27.92 -4.67
C LEU A 290 14.93 28.88 -5.75
N LYS A 291 14.07 29.31 -6.68
CA LYS A 291 14.42 30.28 -7.73
C LYS A 291 15.02 31.58 -7.18
N LYS A 292 14.49 32.08 -6.04
CA LYS A 292 15.04 33.27 -5.38
C LYS A 292 16.45 33.00 -4.83
N LEU A 293 16.67 31.87 -4.16
CA LEU A 293 17.99 31.51 -3.65
C LEU A 293 18.99 31.29 -4.78
N GLU A 294 18.59 30.62 -5.86
CA GLU A 294 19.41 30.45 -7.07
C GLU A 294 19.79 31.80 -7.68
N SER A 295 18.84 32.73 -7.80
CA SER A 295 19.13 34.08 -8.31
C SER A 295 20.10 34.86 -7.42
N GLN A 296 19.99 34.71 -6.09
CA GLN A 296 20.91 35.33 -5.14
C GLN A 296 22.31 34.73 -5.24
N MET A 297 22.41 33.41 -5.40
CA MET A 297 23.67 32.70 -5.59
C MET A 297 24.35 33.13 -6.89
N MET A 298 23.62 33.21 -8.00
CA MET A 298 24.15 33.69 -9.28
C MET A 298 24.67 35.13 -9.17
N ALA A 299 23.90 36.04 -8.56
CA ALA A 299 24.35 37.41 -8.34
C ALA A 299 25.58 37.50 -7.42
N MET A 300 25.71 36.61 -6.44
CA MET A 300 26.90 36.51 -5.60
C MET A 300 28.11 36.05 -6.41
N VAL A 301 27.96 35.01 -7.23
CA VAL A 301 29.03 34.50 -8.11
C VAL A 301 29.51 35.59 -9.08
N GLU A 302 28.60 36.28 -9.77
CA GLU A 302 28.95 37.36 -10.71
C GLU A 302 29.74 38.49 -10.04
N ARG A 303 29.39 38.86 -8.80
CA ARG A 303 30.15 39.85 -8.02
C ARG A 303 31.56 39.36 -7.69
N HIS A 304 31.69 38.10 -7.26
CA HIS A 304 33.00 37.51 -6.95
C HIS A 304 33.87 37.42 -8.21
N GLU A 305 33.30 36.99 -9.34
CA GLU A 305 34.00 36.96 -10.63
C GLU A 305 34.50 38.35 -11.04
N THR A 306 33.70 39.39 -10.83
CA THR A 306 34.08 40.77 -11.12
C THR A 306 35.22 41.25 -10.20
N GLN A 307 35.15 40.95 -8.91
CA GLN A 307 36.23 41.26 -7.96
C GLN A 307 37.53 40.54 -8.34
N VAL A 308 37.46 39.24 -8.65
CA VAL A 308 38.62 38.45 -9.10
C VAL A 308 39.20 39.03 -10.39
N ARG A 309 38.37 39.45 -11.35
CA ARG A 309 38.82 40.09 -12.59
C ARG A 309 39.54 41.41 -12.31
N MET A 310 39.00 42.26 -11.44
CA MET A 310 39.63 43.52 -11.05
C MET A 310 40.97 43.30 -10.34
N LEU A 311 41.04 42.34 -9.40
CA LEU A 311 42.28 42.00 -8.70
C LEU A 311 43.34 41.47 -9.66
N LYS A 312 42.97 40.60 -10.60
CA LYS A 312 43.88 40.12 -11.66
C LYS A 312 44.42 41.26 -12.52
N GLN A 313 43.59 42.21 -12.92
CA GLN A 313 44.05 43.40 -13.66
C GLN A 313 44.98 44.27 -12.83
N ARG A 314 44.68 44.49 -11.54
CA ARG A 314 45.53 45.26 -10.62
C ARG A 314 46.91 44.61 -10.45
N ILE A 315 46.96 43.29 -10.29
CA ILE A 315 48.22 42.52 -10.20
C ILE A 315 49.03 42.70 -11.49
N ALA A 316 48.41 42.52 -12.66
CA ALA A 316 49.11 42.67 -13.94
C ALA A 316 49.70 44.08 -14.14
N LEU A 317 48.99 45.14 -13.74
CA LEU A 317 49.52 46.51 -13.79
C LEU A 317 50.71 46.72 -12.84
N LEU A 318 50.64 46.18 -11.63
CA LEU A 318 51.74 46.25 -10.66
C LEU A 318 52.96 45.43 -11.13
N GLU A 319 52.74 44.30 -11.79
CA GLU A 319 53.81 43.51 -12.42
C GLU A 319 54.45 44.27 -13.59
N GLU A 320 53.68 45.01 -14.39
CA GLU A 320 54.21 45.88 -15.46
C GLU A 320 55.01 47.08 -14.91
N GLU A 321 54.52 47.73 -13.84
CA GLU A 321 55.23 48.84 -13.19
C GLU A 321 56.55 48.40 -12.55
N ASN A 322 56.56 47.23 -11.90
CA ASN A 322 57.76 46.68 -11.26
C ASN A 322 58.79 46.12 -12.26
N SER A 323 58.38 45.81 -13.50
CA SER A 323 59.28 45.33 -14.57
C SER A 323 59.85 46.44 -15.44
N ARG A 324 59.42 47.70 -15.27
CA ARG A 324 60.06 48.85 -15.91
C ARG A 324 61.40 49.18 -15.22
N PRO A 325 62.52 49.23 -15.96
CA PRO A 325 63.81 49.58 -15.36
C PRO A 325 63.75 51.02 -14.81
N HIS A 326 64.26 51.23 -13.60
CA HIS A 326 64.51 52.56 -13.05
C HIS A 326 65.38 53.35 -14.04
N THR A 327 64.78 54.27 -14.79
CA THR A 327 65.52 55.29 -15.52
C THR A 327 66.08 56.25 -14.48
N ASN A 328 67.26 55.93 -13.96
CA ASN A 328 68.04 56.84 -13.15
C ASN A 328 68.45 58.01 -14.05
N GLU A 329 67.72 59.12 -13.94
CA GLU A 329 68.26 60.43 -14.31
C GLU A 329 69.36 60.77 -13.29
N THR A 330 70.58 60.31 -13.57
CA THR A 330 71.80 60.87 -12.96
C THR A 330 72.52 61.66 -14.04
N SER A 331 72.11 62.90 -14.23
CA SER A 331 72.94 63.92 -14.85
C SER A 331 73.74 64.62 -13.77
N LEU A 332 75.06 64.43 -13.80
CA LEU A 332 76.07 65.37 -13.32
C LEU A 332 77.37 65.17 -14.13
#